data_AF-A0A7G1P2Q5-F1
#
_entry.id   AF-A0A7G1P2Q5-F1
#
_cell.length_a   1.000
_cell.length_b   1.000
_cell.length_c   1.000
_cell.angle_alpha   90.00
_cell.angle_beta   90.00
_cell.angle_gamma   90.00
#
_symmetry.space_group_name_H-M   'P 1'
#
loop_
_entity.id
_entity.type
_entity.pdbx_description
1 polymer ?
#
loop_
_entity_poly.entity_id
_entity_poly.type
_entity_poly.pdbx_seq_one_letter_code
_entity_poly.pdbx_strand_id
1 'polypeptide(L)'
;MDDPGVLRRGVAVENPLALSGSLHCKMTGDISHSTDFKGDQLVAFDVPTSYVRQLSAASLPQRKPPSWSGTKREWNRALKMAPDQSDGPGLFGLRDHHIPGLMEAIVPGSGRIIG
;
A
#
# COMPACT_ATOMS: atom_id res chain seq x y z
N MET A 1 8.87 -15.87 24.83
CA MET A 1 10.02 -15.22 24.18
C MET A 1 9.40 -14.35 23.11
N ASP A 2 9.05 -13.13 23.50
CA ASP A 2 8.32 -12.16 22.68
C ASP A 2 9.30 -11.50 21.71
N ASP A 3 9.00 -11.56 20.41
CA ASP A 3 9.79 -10.92 19.36
C ASP A 3 9.55 -9.40 19.41
N PRO A 4 10.54 -8.56 19.78
CA PRO A 4 10.34 -7.14 20.02
C PRO A 4 10.13 -6.31 18.74
N GLY A 5 10.05 -6.95 17.56
CA GLY A 5 10.00 -6.26 16.26
C GLY A 5 8.61 -6.11 15.63
N VAL A 6 7.56 -6.77 16.15
CA VAL A 6 6.25 -6.77 15.48
C VAL A 6 5.41 -5.58 15.91
N LEU A 7 5.75 -4.39 15.42
CA LEU A 7 4.78 -3.31 15.30
C LEU A 7 3.75 -3.75 14.25
N ARG A 8 2.63 -4.31 14.73
CA ARG A 8 1.46 -4.70 13.93
C ARG A 8 0.83 -3.42 13.39
N ARG A 9 1.17 -3.04 12.16
CA ARG A 9 0.45 -1.97 11.46
C ARG A 9 -0.67 -2.64 10.67
N GLY A 10 -1.90 -2.33 11.03
CA GLY A 10 -3.06 -2.73 10.25
C GLY A 10 -2.95 -2.10 8.86
N VAL A 11 -2.99 -2.94 7.84
CA VAL A 11 -3.19 -2.51 6.46
C VAL A 11 -4.69 -2.54 6.23
N ALA A 12 -5.30 -1.41 5.93
CA ALA A 12 -6.65 -1.38 5.37
C ALA A 12 -6.52 -1.32 3.85
N VAL A 13 -7.17 -2.25 3.17
CA VAL A 13 -7.31 -2.20 1.72
C VAL A 13 -8.56 -1.41 1.40
N GLU A 14 -8.36 -0.27 0.75
CA GLU A 14 -9.45 0.54 0.21
C GLU A 14 -9.71 0.06 -1.21
N ASN A 15 -10.93 -0.42 -1.47
CA ASN A 15 -11.43 -0.74 -2.80
C ASN A 15 -10.59 -1.76 -3.60
N PRO A 16 -10.73 -3.08 -3.34
CA PRO A 16 -10.07 -4.12 -4.14
C PRO A 16 -10.60 -4.22 -5.58
N LEU A 17 -11.70 -3.51 -5.92
CA LEU A 17 -12.25 -3.50 -7.27
C LEU A 17 -11.50 -2.49 -8.14
N ALA A 18 -10.39 -2.98 -8.71
CA ALA A 18 -9.90 -2.73 -10.06
C ALA A 18 -10.61 -1.59 -10.85
N LEU A 19 -10.44 -0.33 -10.45
CA LEU A 19 -10.86 0.81 -11.27
C LEU A 19 -9.71 1.40 -12.10
N SER A 20 -8.48 0.89 -11.95
CA SER A 20 -7.32 1.33 -12.74
C SER A 20 -6.17 0.32 -12.89
N GLY A 21 -6.34 -0.95 -12.45
CA GLY A 21 -5.28 -1.97 -12.46
C GLY A 21 -4.25 -1.81 -11.33
N SER A 22 -4.67 -1.28 -10.17
CA SER A 22 -3.83 -1.16 -8.97
C SER A 22 -4.68 -1.28 -7.70
N LEU A 23 -4.15 -2.01 -6.72
CA LEU A 23 -4.72 -2.21 -5.40
C LEU A 23 -4.24 -1.10 -4.46
N HIS A 24 -5.15 -0.31 -3.90
CA HIS A 24 -4.77 0.74 -2.94
C HIS A 24 -4.76 0.19 -1.51
N CYS A 25 -3.64 0.38 -0.81
CA CYS A 25 -3.43 -0.12 0.53
C CYS A 25 -2.98 1.01 1.46
N LYS A 26 -3.75 1.26 2.52
CA LYS A 26 -3.37 2.17 3.60
C LYS A 26 -2.62 1.38 4.67
N MET A 27 -1.34 1.65 4.85
CA MET A 27 -0.41 0.91 5.73
C MET A 27 0.09 1.74 6.93
N THR A 28 -0.66 2.76 7.33
CA THR A 28 -0.33 3.63 8.48
C THR A 28 -0.72 3.03 9.82
N GLY A 29 -1.61 2.02 9.85
CA GLY A 29 -2.28 1.55 11.07
C GLY A 29 -3.40 2.48 11.55
N ASP A 30 -3.55 3.65 10.92
CA ASP A 30 -4.64 4.59 11.13
C ASP A 30 -5.57 4.54 9.91
N ILE A 31 -6.79 4.07 10.17
CA ILE A 31 -7.85 3.81 9.18
C ILE A 31 -8.97 4.86 9.25
N SER A 32 -8.80 5.92 10.05
CA SER A 32 -9.84 6.92 10.31
C SER A 32 -10.30 7.62 9.03
N HIS A 33 -9.41 7.78 8.05
CA HIS A 33 -9.75 8.32 6.73
C HIS A 33 -10.43 7.31 5.81
N SER A 34 -10.23 6.01 6.06
CA SER A 34 -10.82 4.93 5.29
C SER A 34 -12.28 4.68 5.70
N THR A 35 -12.62 4.87 6.97
CA THR A 35 -13.99 4.69 7.52
C THR A 35 -15.00 5.72 7.00
N ASP A 36 -14.52 6.89 6.54
CA ASP A 36 -15.38 7.93 5.94
C ASP A 36 -15.71 7.64 4.47
N PHE A 37 -15.00 6.70 3.84
CA PHE A 37 -15.26 6.29 2.47
C PHE A 37 -16.47 5.34 2.45
N LYS A 38 -17.64 5.89 2.11
CA LYS A 38 -18.90 5.15 1.93
C LYS A 38 -18.78 4.11 0.81
N GLY A 39 -18.29 2.92 1.14
CA GLY A 39 -18.21 1.76 0.26
C GLY A 39 -18.06 0.48 1.07
N ASP A 40 -18.89 -0.51 0.74
CA ASP A 40 -19.11 -1.73 1.52
C ASP A 40 -17.81 -2.49 1.85
N GLN A 41 -17.57 -2.67 3.15
CA GLN A 41 -16.56 -3.54 3.78
C GLN A 41 -15.09 -3.24 3.45
N LEU A 42 -14.40 -2.63 4.42
CA LEU A 42 -12.94 -2.56 4.43
C LEU A 42 -12.38 -3.90 4.91
N VAL A 43 -11.44 -4.48 4.17
CA VAL A 43 -10.69 -5.64 4.64
C VAL A 43 -9.35 -5.16 5.17
N ALA A 44 -9.03 -5.55 6.40
CA ALA A 44 -7.74 -5.27 6.99
C ALA A 44 -6.99 -6.54 7.36
N PHE A 45 -5.67 -6.47 7.29
CA PHE A 45 -4.75 -7.52 7.68
C PHE A 45 -3.49 -6.90 8.25
N ASP A 46 -2.74 -7.67 9.04
CA ASP A 46 -1.48 -7.21 9.57
C ASP A 46 -0.34 -7.64 8.64
N VAL A 47 0.63 -6.74 8.43
CA VAL A 47 1.90 -7.04 7.74
C VAL A 47 3.08 -6.59 8.60
N PRO A 48 4.28 -7.17 8.43
CA PRO A 48 5.48 -6.73 9.12
C PRO A 48 5.82 -5.26 8.80
N THR A 49 6.27 -4.50 9.81
CA THR A 49 6.77 -3.13 9.59
C THR A 49 7.95 -3.10 8.60
N SER A 50 8.76 -4.16 8.55
CA SER A 50 9.83 -4.30 7.56
C SER A 50 9.31 -4.26 6.12
N TYR A 51 8.18 -4.93 5.85
CA TYR A 51 7.53 -4.92 4.54
C TYR A 51 7.08 -3.50 4.16
N VAL A 52 6.41 -2.78 5.07
CA VAL A 52 5.98 -1.40 4.83
C VAL A 52 7.16 -0.47 4.55
N ARG A 53 8.29 -0.64 5.25
CA ARG A 53 9.51 0.15 5.03
C ARG A 53 10.12 -0.13 3.65
N GLN A 54 10.18 -1.39 3.24
CA GLN A 54 10.68 -1.78 1.92
C GLN A 54 9.79 -1.19 0.82
N LEU A 55 8.47 -1.29 0.98
CA LEU A 55 7.50 -0.72 0.05
C LEU A 55 7.65 0.80 -0.06
N SER A 56 7.81 1.49 1.08
CA SER A 56 8.04 2.93 1.11
C SER A 56 9.35 3.33 0.43
N ALA A 57 10.42 2.56 0.60
CA ALA A 57 11.71 2.85 -0.04
C ALA A 57 11.67 2.61 -1.56
N ALA A 58 10.85 1.66 -2.02
CA ALA A 58 10.66 1.35 -3.43
C ALA A 58 9.60 2.24 -4.12
N SER A 59 8.76 2.92 -3.35
CA SER A 59 7.66 3.70 -3.89
C SER A 59 8.10 4.98 -4.59
N LEU A 60 7.37 5.36 -5.63
CA LEU A 60 7.53 6.64 -6.32
C LEU A 60 6.32 7.55 -6.04
N PRO A 61 6.52 8.88 -5.98
CA PRO A 61 5.39 9.80 -5.95
C PRO A 61 4.56 9.64 -7.23
N GLN A 62 3.23 9.76 -7.14
CA GLN A 62 2.37 9.66 -8.33
C GLN A 62 2.70 10.71 -9.40
N ARG A 63 3.09 11.93 -8.96
CA ARG A 63 3.51 13.02 -9.85
C ARG A 63 5.01 13.03 -10.03
N LYS A 64 5.46 13.28 -11.26
CA LYS A 64 6.88 13.44 -11.59
C LYS A 64 7.48 14.58 -10.77
N PRO A 65 8.51 14.33 -9.94
CA PRO A 65 9.13 15.40 -9.20
C PRO A 65 9.90 16.32 -10.16
N PRO A 66 10.01 17.63 -9.85
CA PRO A 66 10.79 18.57 -10.65
C PRO A 66 12.26 18.16 -10.75
N SER A 67 12.80 17.49 -9.72
CA SER A 67 14.18 17.00 -9.64
C SER A 67 14.46 15.74 -10.47
N TRP A 68 13.46 15.13 -11.12
CA TRP A 68 13.68 13.96 -11.96
C TRP A 68 14.44 14.33 -13.24
N SER A 69 15.62 13.73 -13.42
CA SER A 69 16.54 13.98 -14.53
C SER A 69 16.13 13.31 -15.86
N GLY A 70 15.23 12.32 -15.82
CA GLY A 70 14.76 11.61 -17.01
C GLY A 70 13.55 12.27 -17.71
N THR A 71 13.14 11.65 -18.80
CA THR A 71 11.98 12.05 -19.60
C THR A 71 10.65 11.70 -18.92
N LYS A 72 9.56 12.34 -19.36
CA LYS A 72 8.19 11.98 -18.96
C LYS A 72 7.85 10.51 -19.30
N ARG A 73 8.39 9.99 -20.41
CA ARG A 73 8.17 8.59 -20.83
C ARG A 73 8.85 7.60 -19.89
N GLU A 74 10.08 7.89 -19.47
CA GLU A 74 10.81 7.06 -18.50
C GLU A 74 10.14 7.10 -17.13
N TRP A 75 9.67 8.28 -16.70
CA TRP A 75 8.89 8.41 -15.48
C TRP A 75 7.63 7.55 -15.49
N ASN A 76 6.84 7.65 -16.57
CA ASN A 76 5.63 6.84 -16.73
C ASN A 76 5.93 5.33 -16.76
N ARG A 77 7.10 4.92 -17.26
CA ARG A 77 7.53 3.52 -17.21
C ARG A 77 7.88 3.11 -15.78
N ALA A 78 8.59 3.96 -15.04
CA ALA A 78 8.94 3.72 -13.65
C ALA A 78 7.68 3.57 -12.77
N LEU A 79 6.67 4.44 -12.96
CA LEU A 79 5.39 4.36 -12.26
C LEU A 79 4.57 3.08 -12.53
N LYS A 80 4.84 2.39 -13.65
CA LYS A 80 4.21 1.10 -13.94
C LYS A 80 4.89 -0.06 -13.22
N MET A 81 6.13 0.13 -12.79
CA MET A 81 6.94 -0.92 -12.15
C MET A 81 7.03 -0.73 -10.64
N ALA A 82 7.00 0.51 -10.16
CA ALA A 82 7.08 0.83 -8.74
C ALA A 82 5.69 0.88 -8.10
N PRO A 83 5.59 0.65 -6.78
CA PRO A 83 4.46 1.12 -5.98
C PRO A 83 4.36 2.64 -6.10
N ASP A 84 3.16 3.19 -6.08
CA ASP A 84 2.98 4.63 -5.98
C ASP A 84 2.56 5.05 -4.56
N GLN A 85 3.09 6.18 -4.07
CA GLN A 85 2.53 6.85 -2.91
C GLN A 85 1.43 7.80 -3.39
N SER A 86 0.18 7.35 -3.31
CA SER A 86 -0.99 8.17 -3.59
C SER A 86 -1.39 8.97 -2.35
N ASP A 87 -1.83 10.22 -2.54
CA ASP A 87 -2.66 11.01 -1.63
C ASP A 87 -2.43 10.90 -0.11
N GLY A 88 -1.18 10.88 0.34
CA GLY A 88 -0.79 11.10 1.74
C GLY A 88 0.05 9.99 2.37
N PRO A 89 0.49 10.17 3.62
CA PRO A 89 1.39 9.24 4.29
C PRO A 89 0.83 7.82 4.33
N GLY A 90 1.66 6.85 3.91
CA GLY A 90 1.41 5.42 4.01
C GLY A 90 0.23 4.88 3.19
N LEU A 91 -0.30 5.65 2.24
CA LEU A 91 -1.20 5.12 1.22
C LEU A 91 -0.35 4.71 0.00
N PHE A 92 -0.51 3.45 -0.41
CA PHE A 92 0.27 2.86 -1.50
C PHE A 92 -0.65 2.30 -2.58
N GLY A 93 -0.40 2.67 -3.84
CA GLY A 93 -0.93 1.98 -5.00
C GLY A 93 -0.02 0.82 -5.39
N LEU A 94 -0.52 -0.41 -5.23
CA LEU A 94 0.17 -1.64 -5.60
C LEU A 94 -0.29 -2.11 -6.98
N ARG A 95 0.66 -2.22 -7.91
CA ARG A 95 0.44 -2.90 -9.20
C ARG A 95 0.28 -4.42 -9.03
N ASP A 96 -0.32 -5.07 -10.02
CA ASP A 96 -0.60 -6.51 -10.03
C ASP A 96 0.62 -7.38 -9.67
N HIS A 97 1.81 -7.02 -10.16
CA HIS A 97 3.04 -7.77 -9.86
C HIS A 97 3.54 -7.62 -8.42
N HIS A 98 3.01 -6.69 -7.63
CA HIS A 98 3.30 -6.57 -6.20
C HIS A 98 2.35 -7.39 -5.32
N ILE A 99 1.21 -7.83 -5.88
CA ILE A 99 0.19 -8.57 -5.12
C ILE A 99 0.75 -9.88 -4.52
N PRO A 100 1.56 -10.70 -5.24
CA PRO A 100 2.13 -11.90 -4.63
C PRO A 100 2.97 -11.61 -3.38
N GLY A 101 3.83 -10.58 -3.44
CA GLY A 101 4.66 -10.18 -2.29
C GLY A 101 3.83 -9.64 -1.12
N LEU A 102 2.72 -8.95 -1.40
CA LEU A 102 1.76 -8.57 -0.36
C LEU A 102 1.17 -9.82 0.31
N MET A 103 0.68 -10.78 -0.48
CA MET A 103 0.04 -12.00 0.03
C MET A 103 1.01 -12.83 0.89
N GLU A 104 2.29 -12.89 0.52
CA GLU A 104 3.34 -13.54 1.32
C GLU A 104 3.64 -12.79 2.62
N ALA A 105 3.52 -11.45 2.62
CA ALA A 105 3.77 -10.62 3.79
C ALA A 105 2.61 -10.57 4.78
N ILE A 106 1.40 -10.98 4.38
CA ILE A 106 0.23 -11.02 5.28
C ILE A 106 0.49 -12.00 6.42
N VAL A 107 0.29 -11.52 7.65
CA VAL A 107 0.32 -12.38 8.84
C VAL A 107 -0.87 -13.34 8.77
N PRO A 108 -0.67 -14.66 8.75
CA PRO A 108 -1.76 -15.63 8.67
C PRO A 108 -2.77 -15.45 9.80
N GLY A 109 -4.06 -15.47 9.47
CA GLY A 109 -5.16 -15.31 10.44
C GLY A 109 -5.39 -13.88 10.95
N SER A 110 -4.65 -12.87 10.46
CA SER A 110 -4.82 -11.47 10.88
C SER A 110 -5.98 -10.73 10.19
N GLY A 111 -6.61 -11.38 9.21
CA GLY A 111 -7.70 -10.81 8.42
C GLY A 111 -8.90 -10.43 9.27
N ARG A 112 -9.41 -9.21 9.08
CA ARG A 112 -10.59 -8.68 9.75
C ARG A 112 -11.40 -7.78 8.82
N ILE A 113 -12.72 -7.86 8.91
CA ILE A 113 -13.61 -6.91 8.24
C ILE A 113 -13.77 -5.71 9.17
N ILE A 114 -13.57 -4.52 8.62
CA ILE A 114 -13.75 -3.24 9.28
C ILE A 114 -15.01 -2.60 8.69
N GLY A 115 -15.95 -2.24 9.56
CA GLY A 115 -17.24 -1.62 9.23
C GLY A 115 -17.70 -0.70 10.34
#